data_AF-A0A2A4QNF7-F1
#
_entry.id   AF-A0A2A4QNF7-F1
#
_cell.length_a   1.000
_cell.length_b   1.000
_cell.length_c   1.000
_cell.angle_alpha   90.00
_cell.angle_beta   90.00
_cell.angle_gamma   90.00
#
_symmetry.space_group_name_H-M   'P 1'
#
loop_
_entity.id
_entity.type
_entity.pdbx_description
1 polymer ?
#
loop_
_entity_poly.entity_id
_entity_poly.type
_entity_poly.pdbx_seq_one_letter_code
_entity_poly.pdbx_strand_id
1 'polypeptide(L)'
;MTDVINEIIDQAISALVNDSPEKSAESLEELAHVFARGGQPLQSFLNMRTYIITQASEQTSALFIQEKVKVQEQILREKRNASRKIIIH
;
A
#
# COMPACT_ATOMS: atom_id res chain seq x y z
N MET A 1 -16.60 -1.38 -10.62
CA MET A 1 -16.02 -1.58 -9.26
C MET A 1 -14.66 -2.27 -9.36
N THR A 2 -14.49 -3.23 -10.27
CA THR A 2 -13.20 -3.86 -10.60
C THR A 2 -12.16 -2.86 -11.15
N ASP A 3 -12.58 -1.87 -11.94
CA ASP A 3 -11.65 -0.93 -12.58
C ASP A 3 -10.91 -0.03 -11.58
N VAL A 4 -11.60 0.42 -10.53
CA VAL A 4 -11.00 1.28 -9.49
C VAL A 4 -9.96 0.52 -8.66
N ILE A 5 -10.22 -0.74 -8.34
CA ILE A 5 -9.27 -1.58 -7.60
C ILE A 5 -8.01 -1.81 -8.43
N ASN A 6 -8.17 -2.10 -9.73
CA ASN A 6 -7.04 -2.29 -10.63
C ASN A 6 -6.22 -1.00 -10.76
N GLU A 7 -6.86 0.16 -10.88
CA GLU A 7 -6.16 1.45 -10.93
C GLU A 7 -5.32 1.71 -9.68
N ILE A 8 -5.88 1.48 -8.48
CA ILE A 8 -5.15 1.64 -7.22
C ILE A 8 -3.96 0.67 -7.13
N ILE A 9 -4.13 -0.57 -7.62
CA ILE A 9 -3.06 -1.56 -7.68
C ILE A 9 -1.93 -1.08 -8.61
N ASP A 10 -2.26 -0.64 -9.82
CA ASP A 10 -1.29 -0.16 -10.80
C ASP A 10 -0.54 1.07 -10.30
N GLN A 11 -1.23 1.98 -9.61
CA GLN A 11 -0.62 3.14 -8.96
C GLN A 11 0.34 2.71 -7.84
N ALA A 12 -0.04 1.74 -7.01
CA ALA A 12 0.81 1.23 -5.93
C ALA A 12 2.10 0.57 -6.48
N ILE A 13 1.98 -0.24 -7.54
CA ILE A 13 3.11 -0.88 -8.24
C ILE A 13 4.02 0.19 -8.85
N SER A 14 3.44 1.10 -9.63
CA SER A 14 4.19 2.17 -10.31
C SER A 14 4.92 3.07 -9.30
N ALA A 15 4.30 3.38 -8.17
CA ALA A 15 4.91 4.17 -7.12
C ALA A 15 6.09 3.45 -6.44
N LEU A 16 6.01 2.13 -6.24
CA LEU A 16 7.15 1.33 -5.76
C LEU A 16 8.28 1.31 -6.79
N VAL A 17 7.97 1.14 -8.07
CA VAL A 17 9.00 1.14 -9.12
C VAL A 17 9.69 2.50 -9.24
N ASN A 18 8.91 3.59 -9.23
CA ASN A 18 9.37 4.97 -9.44
C ASN A 18 9.90 5.68 -8.18
N ASP A 19 10.16 4.96 -7.10
CA ASP A 19 10.75 5.51 -5.87
C ASP A 19 9.90 6.60 -5.20
N SER A 20 8.59 6.37 -5.18
CA SER A 20 7.61 7.23 -4.52
C SER A 20 6.92 6.46 -3.38
N PRO A 21 7.63 6.12 -2.28
CA PRO A 21 7.09 5.30 -1.20
C PRO A 21 5.87 5.93 -0.51
N GLU A 22 5.76 7.26 -0.49
CA GLU A 22 4.60 8.01 0.03
C GLU A 22 3.33 7.73 -0.78
N LYS A 23 3.40 7.90 -2.11
CA LYS A 23 2.28 7.60 -3.03
C LYS A 23 1.88 6.13 -2.97
N SER A 24 2.87 5.25 -2.82
CA SER A 24 2.60 3.83 -2.64
C SER A 24 1.89 3.56 -1.31
N ALA A 25 2.25 4.26 -0.23
CA ALA A 25 1.56 4.15 1.06
C ALA A 25 0.11 4.64 0.97
N GLU A 26 -0.13 5.76 0.28
CA GLU A 26 -1.48 6.29 0.03
C GLU A 26 -2.34 5.31 -0.77
N SER A 27 -1.78 4.73 -1.84
CA SER A 27 -2.49 3.73 -2.65
C SER A 27 -2.84 2.48 -1.83
N LEU A 28 -1.94 2.01 -0.95
CA LEU A 28 -2.25 0.88 -0.05
C LEU A 28 -3.30 1.24 1.01
N GLU A 29 -3.28 2.46 1.54
CA GLU A 29 -4.28 2.96 2.49
C GLU A 29 -5.66 3.01 1.83
N GLU A 30 -5.75 3.54 0.61
CA GLU A 30 -6.97 3.55 -0.19
C GLU A 30 -7.47 2.14 -0.49
N LEU A 31 -6.58 1.24 -0.92
CA LEU A 31 -6.91 -0.16 -1.17
C LEU A 31 -7.47 -0.84 0.08
N ALA A 32 -6.88 -0.59 1.25
CA ALA A 32 -7.38 -1.11 2.52
C ALA A 32 -8.79 -0.59 2.83
N HIS A 33 -9.07 0.69 2.56
CA HIS A 33 -10.39 1.27 2.72
C HIS A 33 -11.43 0.67 1.77
N VAL A 34 -11.07 0.45 0.49
CA VAL A 34 -11.97 -0.18 -0.49
C VAL A 34 -12.32 -1.59 -0.05
N PHE A 35 -11.33 -2.39 0.37
CA PHE A 35 -11.54 -3.76 0.84
C PHE A 35 -12.43 -3.78 2.09
N ALA A 36 -12.16 -2.90 3.07
CA ALA A 36 -12.97 -2.79 4.28
C ALA A 36 -14.43 -2.38 3.97
N ARG A 37 -14.65 -1.40 3.10
CA ARG A 37 -15.99 -0.97 2.66
C ARG A 37 -16.74 -2.08 1.91
N GLY A 38 -16.02 -2.89 1.15
CA GLY A 38 -16.55 -4.06 0.44
C GLY A 38 -16.77 -5.28 1.34
N GLY A 39 -16.56 -5.17 2.66
CA GLY A 39 -16.68 -6.29 3.60
C GLY A 39 -15.68 -7.41 3.35
N GLN A 40 -14.58 -7.13 2.65
CA GLN A 40 -13.60 -8.13 2.29
C GLN A 40 -12.75 -8.52 3.53
N PRO A 41 -12.37 -9.79 3.65
CA PRO A 41 -11.47 -10.23 4.71
C PRO A 41 -10.13 -9.50 4.65
N LEU A 42 -9.51 -9.27 5.82
CA LEU A 42 -8.15 -8.75 5.91
C LEU A 42 -7.16 -9.59 5.06
N GLN A 43 -7.35 -10.91 5.02
CA GLN A 43 -6.52 -11.80 4.23
C GLN A 43 -6.54 -11.46 2.74
N SER A 44 -7.69 -11.03 2.20
CA SER A 44 -7.80 -10.63 0.79
C SER A 44 -6.94 -9.40 0.50
N PHE A 45 -6.94 -8.42 1.42
CA PHE A 45 -6.06 -7.26 1.32
C PHE A 45 -4.58 -7.64 1.41
N LEU A 46 -4.22 -8.53 2.34
CA LEU A 46 -2.83 -9.00 2.50
C LEU A 46 -2.32 -9.77 1.27
N ASN A 47 -3.18 -10.57 0.65
CA ASN A 47 -2.86 -11.25 -0.60
C ASN A 47 -2.62 -10.24 -1.72
N MET A 48 -3.47 -9.21 -1.82
CA MET A 48 -3.31 -8.16 -2.83
C MET A 48 -2.04 -7.34 -2.61
N ARG A 49 -1.72 -7.00 -1.36
CA ARG A 49 -0.47 -6.33 -1.00
C ARG A 49 0.75 -7.17 -1.41
N THR A 50 0.72 -8.48 -1.16
CA THR A 50 1.80 -9.39 -1.57
C THR A 50 1.96 -9.37 -3.09
N TYR A 51 0.86 -9.45 -3.83
CA TYR A 51 0.86 -9.36 -5.29
C TYR A 51 1.51 -8.07 -5.79
N ILE A 52 1.13 -6.91 -5.25
CA ILE A 52 1.73 -5.59 -5.59
C ILE A 52 3.26 -5.61 -5.41
N ILE A 53 3.74 -6.12 -4.27
CA ILE A 53 5.18 -6.16 -3.97
C ILE A 53 5.91 -7.10 -4.94
N THR A 54 5.33 -8.27 -5.24
CA THR A 54 5.89 -9.23 -6.19
C THR A 54 5.97 -8.61 -7.58
N GLN A 55 4.89 -8.00 -8.09
CA GLN A 55 4.87 -7.36 -9.40
C GLN A 55 5.88 -6.21 -9.50
N ALA A 56 5.97 -5.35 -8.48
CA ALA A 56 6.98 -4.30 -8.45
C ALA A 56 8.41 -4.88 -8.48
N SER A 57 8.64 -6.00 -7.80
CA SER A 57 9.94 -6.70 -7.77
C SER A 57 10.28 -7.43 -9.07
N GLU A 58 9.30 -7.69 -9.94
CA GLU A 58 9.54 -8.21 -11.29
C GLU A 58 9.95 -7.10 -12.26
N GLN A 59 9.51 -5.86 -12.00
CA GLN A 59 9.81 -4.69 -12.85
C GLN A 59 11.13 -4.00 -12.50
N THR A 60 11.68 -4.22 -11.31
CA THR A 60 12.96 -3.64 -10.87
C THR A 60 13.67 -4.58 -9.88
N SER A 61 14.81 -4.17 -9.33
CA SER A 61 15.56 -5.00 -8.38
C SER A 61 14.75 -5.29 -7.11
N ALA A 62 14.67 -6.56 -6.71
CA ALA A 62 14.00 -6.97 -5.48
C ALA A 62 14.58 -6.29 -4.22
N LEU A 63 15.89 -6.06 -4.17
CA LEU A 63 16.53 -5.37 -3.03
C LEU A 63 16.01 -3.92 -2.91
N PHE A 64 15.90 -3.24 -4.05
CA PHE A 64 15.40 -1.87 -4.14
C PHE A 64 13.92 -1.78 -3.71
N ILE A 65 13.08 -2.73 -4.13
CA ILE A 65 11.68 -2.79 -3.68
C ILE A 65 11.58 -3.05 -2.18
N GLN A 66 12.39 -3.95 -1.62
CA GLN A 66 12.35 -4.24 -0.19
C GLN A 66 12.66 -3.01 0.68
N GLU A 67 13.61 -2.17 0.27
CA GLU A 67 13.91 -0.92 0.99
C GLU A 67 12.71 0.04 0.95
N LYS A 68 12.09 0.21 -0.21
CA LYS A 68 10.92 1.08 -0.36
C LYS A 68 9.71 0.60 0.43
N VAL A 69 9.48 -0.72 0.49
CA VAL A 69 8.42 -1.31 1.29
C VAL A 69 8.64 -1.01 2.79
N LYS A 70 9.89 -1.02 3.27
CA LYS A 70 10.18 -0.64 4.67
C LYS A 70 9.83 0.83 4.93
N VAL A 71 10.18 1.74 4.02
CA VAL A 71 9.83 3.17 4.13
C VAL A 71 8.32 3.37 4.09
N GLN A 72 7.64 2.72 3.15
CA GLN A 72 6.18 2.72 3.04
C GLN A 72 5.50 2.25 4.34
N GLU A 73 5.97 1.15 4.93
CA GLU A 73 5.45 0.65 6.21
C GLU A 73 5.68 1.64 7.35
N GLN A 74 6.83 2.31 7.38
CA GLN A 74 7.11 3.33 8.37
C GLN A 74 6.13 4.50 8.25
N ILE A 75 5.89 5.00 7.04
CA ILE A 75 4.91 6.06 6.76
C ILE A 75 3.52 5.66 7.27
N LEU A 76 3.06 4.44 6.95
CA LEU A 76 1.75 3.94 7.41
C LEU A 76 1.67 3.84 8.94
N ARG A 77 2.76 3.43 9.61
CA ARG A 77 2.83 3.37 11.08
C ARG A 77 2.77 4.77 11.69
N GLU A 78 3.49 5.73 11.12
CA GLU A 78 3.54 7.11 11.59
C GLU A 78 2.19 7.81 11.42
N LYS A 79 1.54 7.69 10.24
CA LYS A 79 0.18 8.19 10.00
C LYS A 79 -0.82 7.66 11.03
N ARG A 80 -0.81 6.33 11.28
CA ARG A 80 -1.67 5.70 12.29
C ARG A 80 -1.40 6.22 13.71
N ASN A 81 -0.14 6.44 14.06
CA ASN A 81 0.24 6.94 15.37
C ASN A 81 -0.15 8.42 15.54
N ALA A 82 -0.03 9.23 14.50
CA ALA A 82 -0.50 10.62 14.49
C ALA A 82 -2.01 10.71 14.68
N SER A 83 -2.80 9.90 13.96
CA SER A 83 -4.25 9.86 14.10
C SER A 83 -4.71 9.43 15.51
N ARG A 84 -3.96 8.56 16.18
CA ARG A 84 -4.24 8.15 17.58
C ARG A 84 -3.96 9.26 18.59
N LYS A 85 -2.93 10.07 18.38
CA LYS A 85 -2.59 11.18 19.30
C LYS A 85 -3.63 12.29 19.31
N ILE A 86 -4.35 12.49 18.21
CA ILE A 86 -5.39 13.54 18.08
C ILE A 86 -6.66 13.19 18.88
N ILE A 87 -6.93 11.91 19.15
CA ILE A 87 -8.15 11.45 19.85
C ILE A 87 -7.99 11.54 21.39
N ILE A 88 -6.78 11.76 21.90
CA ILE A 88 -6.49 11.88 23.33
C ILE A 88 -6.10 13.34 23.63
N HIS A 89 -7.00 14.30 23.48
CA HIS A 89 -6.91 15.65 24.07
C HIS A 89 -8.32 16.22 24.28
#